data_AF-A0A9E0WFF7-F1
#
_entry.id   AF-A0A9E0WFF7-F1
#
_cell.length_a   1.000
_cell.length_b   1.000
_cell.length_c   1.000
_cell.angle_alpha   90.00
_cell.angle_beta   90.00
_cell.angle_gamma   90.00
#
_symmetry.space_group_name_H-M   'P 1'
#
loop_
_entity.id
_entity.type
_entity.pdbx_description
1 polymer ?
#
loop_
_entity_poly.entity_id
_entity_poly.type
_entity_poly.pdbx_seq_one_letter_code
_entity_poly.pdbx_strand_id
1 'polypeptide(L)'
;RQGYGYHCTGDELFDWVTPELRAKLHDRTPILADLARLRWIESELAARDGLVVWIDADTLVVDPDWCVPDSEHTIFGEERWVQRTTEGAWRAYQSPHNAFMGFRAASPVLGFLAYLSESIIERADEAHIAPQMVGPKLLKALNNLAQFTLVPEAGAVSPELLAEWVGEAGLATACYEQTARAPLALVNLCSSLTHSEEDAERVEQFLACYGA
;
A
#
# COMPACT_ATOMS: atom_id res chain seq x y z
N ARG A 1 -11.87 19.81 -2.13
CA ARG A 1 -10.38 19.94 -2.09
C ARG A 1 -9.99 20.46 -0.71
N GLN A 2 -9.51 19.58 0.17
CA GLN A 2 -9.25 19.85 1.59
C GLN A 2 -7.87 20.50 1.86
N GLY A 3 -7.40 21.41 0.99
CA GLY A 3 -6.10 22.07 1.19
C GLY A 3 -4.85 21.28 0.74
N TYR A 4 -5.00 20.07 0.20
CA TYR A 4 -3.88 19.30 -0.37
C TYR A 4 -3.54 19.69 -1.82
N GLY A 5 -2.26 19.62 -2.17
CA GLY A 5 -1.79 19.60 -3.55
C GLY A 5 -1.85 18.19 -4.10
N TYR A 6 -2.61 17.97 -5.18
CA TYR A 6 -2.78 16.66 -5.81
C TYR A 6 -1.87 16.56 -7.03
N HIS A 7 -1.13 15.45 -7.11
CA HIS A 7 -0.30 15.11 -8.26
C HIS A 7 -0.57 13.66 -8.66
N CYS A 8 -1.00 13.45 -9.90
CA CYS A 8 -1.14 12.13 -10.49
C CYS A 8 0.08 11.87 -11.36
N THR A 9 0.69 10.69 -11.19
CA THR A 9 1.85 10.24 -11.98
C THR A 9 1.48 8.96 -12.69
N GLY A 10 1.87 8.85 -13.97
CA GLY A 10 1.83 7.61 -14.74
C GLY A 10 3.18 6.90 -14.72
N ASP A 11 3.55 6.31 -15.86
CA ASP A 11 4.80 5.56 -16.04
C ASP A 11 6.07 6.41 -15.86
N GLU A 12 5.97 7.75 -15.94
CA GLU A 12 7.05 8.68 -15.61
C GLU A 12 7.54 8.52 -14.15
N LEU A 13 6.75 7.86 -13.28
CA LEU A 13 7.20 7.43 -11.96
C LEU A 13 8.50 6.62 -12.04
N PHE A 14 8.65 5.76 -13.06
CA PHE A 14 9.82 4.91 -13.17
C PHE A 14 11.10 5.67 -13.55
N ASP A 15 11.02 6.95 -13.94
CA ASP A 15 12.20 7.78 -14.18
C ASP A 15 12.99 8.12 -12.91
N TRP A 16 12.38 7.87 -11.74
CA TRP A 16 13.04 7.98 -10.44
C TRP A 16 13.91 6.76 -10.08
N VAL A 17 13.93 5.73 -10.92
CA VAL A 17 14.77 4.53 -10.75
C VAL A 17 15.88 4.52 -11.79
N THR A 18 17.10 4.18 -11.37
CA THR A 18 18.25 4.16 -12.27
C THR A 18 18.05 3.18 -13.44
N PRO A 19 18.60 3.47 -14.63
CA PRO A 19 18.48 2.57 -15.79
C PRO A 19 18.94 1.13 -15.50
N GLU A 20 19.97 0.96 -14.66
CA GLU A 20 20.51 -0.34 -14.28
C GLU A 20 19.50 -1.16 -13.46
N LEU A 21 18.88 -0.53 -12.44
CA LEU A 21 17.87 -1.20 -11.63
C LEU A 21 16.58 -1.45 -12.42
N ARG A 22 16.22 -0.55 -13.35
CA ARG A 22 15.10 -0.77 -14.28
C ARG A 22 15.33 -1.98 -15.17
N ALA A 23 16.52 -2.08 -15.78
CA ALA A 23 16.87 -3.23 -16.61
C ALA A 23 16.85 -4.54 -15.82
N LYS A 24 17.35 -4.51 -14.58
CA LYS A 24 17.36 -5.67 -13.67
C LYS A 24 15.95 -6.15 -13.29
N LEU A 25 15.04 -5.20 -13.08
CA LEU A 25 13.68 -5.49 -12.63
C LEU A 25 12.72 -5.79 -13.79
N HIS A 26 12.97 -5.29 -15.00
CA HIS A 26 12.21 -5.49 -16.24
C HIS A 26 10.69 -5.65 -16.04
N ASP A 27 10.17 -6.88 -15.95
CA ASP A 27 8.74 -7.19 -15.82
C ASP A 27 8.18 -7.13 -14.38
N ARG A 28 8.98 -6.62 -13.44
CA ARG A 28 8.63 -6.57 -12.00
C ARG A 28 8.18 -5.18 -11.60
N THR A 29 7.20 -4.66 -12.33
CA THR A 29 6.61 -3.33 -12.14
C THR A 29 6.24 -3.00 -10.68
N PRO A 30 5.68 -3.93 -9.87
CA PRO A 30 5.41 -3.62 -8.46
C PRO A 30 6.67 -3.27 -7.64
N ILE A 31 7.77 -3.99 -7.88
CA ILE A 31 9.06 -3.73 -7.20
C ILE A 31 9.66 -2.41 -7.68
N LEU A 32 9.50 -2.09 -8.97
CA LEU A 32 9.89 -0.80 -9.51
C LEU A 32 9.11 0.35 -8.86
N ALA A 33 7.79 0.21 -8.78
CA ALA A 33 6.92 1.21 -8.14
C ALA A 33 7.26 1.37 -6.65
N ASP A 34 7.55 0.27 -5.96
CA ASP A 34 7.94 0.28 -4.54
C ASP A 34 9.14 1.20 -4.28
N LEU A 35 10.19 1.14 -5.12
CA LEU A 35 11.37 1.99 -5.02
C LEU A 35 11.13 3.39 -5.59
N ALA A 36 10.51 3.48 -6.76
CA ALA A 36 10.30 4.72 -7.49
C ALA A 36 9.55 5.76 -6.67
N ARG A 37 8.48 5.35 -5.97
CA ARG A 37 7.72 6.28 -5.13
C ARG A 37 8.51 6.79 -3.93
N LEU A 38 9.44 6.00 -3.37
CA LEU A 38 10.30 6.49 -2.28
C LEU A 38 11.19 7.62 -2.80
N ARG A 39 11.82 7.42 -3.97
CA ARG A 39 12.66 8.43 -4.63
C ARG A 39 11.87 9.67 -5.05
N TRP A 40 10.66 9.50 -5.55
CA TRP A 40 9.76 10.62 -5.86
C TRP A 40 9.38 11.42 -4.61
N ILE A 41 8.99 10.76 -3.51
CA ILE A 41 8.66 11.41 -2.24
C ILE A 41 9.87 12.21 -1.72
N GLU A 42 11.08 11.65 -1.79
CA GLU A 42 12.31 12.36 -1.39
C GLU A 42 12.48 13.66 -2.18
N SER A 43 12.26 13.62 -3.50
CA SER A 43 12.34 14.80 -4.36
C SER A 43 11.28 15.85 -4.02
N GLU A 44 10.03 15.44 -3.81
CA GLU A 44 8.96 16.38 -3.45
C GLU A 44 9.20 17.04 -2.09
N LEU A 45 9.68 16.29 -1.10
CA LEU A 45 10.04 16.85 0.20
C LEU A 45 11.21 17.84 0.10
N ALA A 46 12.21 17.55 -0.73
CA ALA A 46 13.32 18.47 -0.98
C ALA A 46 12.86 19.79 -1.66
N ALA A 47 11.81 19.73 -2.47
CA ALA A 47 11.30 20.89 -3.21
C ALA A 47 10.29 21.73 -2.41
N ARG A 48 9.45 21.11 -1.57
CA ARG A 48 8.24 21.77 -1.04
C ARG A 48 8.09 21.73 0.49
N ASP A 49 8.93 20.97 1.21
CA ASP A 49 8.77 20.67 2.65
C ASP A 49 7.34 20.22 3.02
N GLY A 50 7.05 19.97 4.29
CA GLY A 50 5.73 19.58 4.78
C GLY A 50 5.53 18.07 4.84
N LEU A 51 4.33 17.60 4.48
CA LEU A 51 3.94 16.20 4.47
C LEU A 51 3.63 15.79 3.03
N VAL A 52 4.39 14.81 2.51
CA VAL A 52 4.11 14.19 1.22
C VAL A 52 3.50 12.82 1.47
N VAL A 53 2.36 12.56 0.84
CA VAL A 53 1.61 11.30 0.98
C VAL A 53 1.54 10.63 -0.38
N TRP A 54 1.94 9.37 -0.42
CA TRP A 54 1.73 8.48 -1.54
C TRP A 54 0.46 7.66 -1.32
N ILE A 55 -0.34 7.53 -2.37
CA ILE A 55 -1.54 6.71 -2.45
C ILE A 55 -1.49 5.96 -3.78
N ASP A 56 -1.60 4.62 -3.75
CA ASP A 56 -1.66 3.82 -4.97
C ASP A 56 -2.92 4.16 -5.79
N ALA A 57 -2.84 4.03 -7.12
CA ALA A 57 -3.91 4.43 -8.03
C ALA A 57 -5.20 3.61 -7.91
N ASP A 58 -5.12 2.42 -7.32
CA ASP A 58 -6.23 1.51 -7.04
C ASP A 58 -6.78 1.67 -5.61
N THR A 59 -6.56 2.83 -4.98
CA THR A 59 -7.16 3.20 -3.71
C THR A 59 -8.42 4.05 -3.89
N LEU A 60 -9.54 3.57 -3.37
CA LEU A 60 -10.81 4.27 -3.33
C LEU A 60 -10.93 5.15 -2.08
N VAL A 61 -11.43 6.38 -2.25
CA VAL A 61 -11.83 7.26 -1.13
C VAL A 61 -13.27 6.93 -0.78
N VAL A 62 -13.51 6.45 0.43
CA VAL A 62 -14.85 6.10 0.94
C VAL A 62 -15.36 7.11 1.98
N ASP A 63 -14.46 7.85 2.63
CA ASP A 63 -14.80 9.02 3.45
C ASP A 63 -14.11 10.28 2.88
N PRO A 64 -14.84 11.12 2.12
CA PRO A 64 -14.27 12.30 1.49
C PRO A 64 -14.03 13.47 2.47
N ASP A 65 -14.50 13.37 3.72
CA ASP A 65 -14.31 14.36 4.78
C ASP A 65 -13.14 14.01 5.71
N TRP A 66 -12.63 12.77 5.63
CA TRP A 66 -11.44 12.35 6.35
C TRP A 66 -10.19 13.14 5.94
N CYS A 67 -9.33 13.43 6.93
CA CYS A 67 -8.08 14.17 6.75
C CYS A 67 -6.89 13.27 7.10
N VAL A 68 -5.79 13.40 6.36
CA VAL A 68 -4.56 12.66 6.65
C VAL A 68 -3.99 13.12 8.00
N PRO A 69 -3.68 12.20 8.94
CA PRO A 69 -2.99 12.54 10.17
C PRO A 69 -1.63 13.18 9.88
N ASP A 70 -1.36 14.34 10.48
CA ASP A 70 -0.18 15.13 10.16
C ASP A 70 0.78 15.32 11.34
N SER A 71 0.51 14.73 12.51
CA SER A 71 1.37 14.87 13.70
C SER A 71 2.71 14.16 13.57
N GLU A 72 2.76 13.06 12.82
CA GLU A 72 3.92 12.17 12.75
C GLU A 72 4.84 12.48 11.57
N HIS A 73 6.12 12.17 11.73
CA HIS A 73 7.10 12.28 10.65
C HIS A 73 6.99 11.16 9.61
N THR A 74 6.39 10.02 9.99
CA THR A 74 6.23 8.84 9.15
C THR A 74 4.95 8.12 9.50
N ILE A 75 4.14 7.81 8.49
CA ILE A 75 2.90 7.05 8.63
C ILE A 75 2.77 6.01 7.50
N PHE A 76 2.17 4.87 7.80
CA PHE A 76 1.81 3.82 6.84
C PHE A 76 0.35 3.44 6.99
N GLY A 77 -0.27 2.91 5.93
CA GLY A 77 -1.61 2.32 6.02
C GLY A 77 -1.61 1.02 6.84
N GLU A 78 -2.77 0.67 7.41
CA GLU A 78 -2.97 -0.57 8.16
C GLU A 78 -3.98 -1.50 7.47
N GLU A 79 -3.55 -2.72 7.16
CA GLU A 79 -4.44 -3.76 6.68
C GLU A 79 -4.89 -4.67 7.82
N ARG A 80 -6.15 -5.10 7.73
CA ARG A 80 -6.67 -6.28 8.43
C ARG A 80 -6.89 -7.35 7.39
N TRP A 81 -5.80 -8.02 7.03
CA TRP A 81 -5.78 -9.00 5.97
C TRP A 81 -6.54 -10.25 6.40
N VAL A 82 -7.73 -10.47 5.83
CA VAL A 82 -8.55 -11.64 6.13
C VAL A 82 -8.26 -12.73 5.11
N GLN A 83 -7.81 -13.88 5.60
CA GLN A 83 -7.54 -15.03 4.75
C GLN A 83 -7.83 -16.34 5.50
N ARG A 84 -7.97 -17.43 4.74
CA ARG A 84 -8.06 -18.78 5.31
C ARG A 84 -6.69 -19.27 5.74
N THR A 85 -6.61 -19.92 6.90
CA THR A 85 -5.42 -20.65 7.34
C THR A 85 -5.32 -21.98 6.61
N THR A 86 -4.16 -22.64 6.74
CA THR A 86 -3.94 -24.01 6.24
C THR A 86 -4.92 -25.03 6.81
N GLU A 87 -5.45 -24.77 8.01
CA GLU A 87 -6.46 -25.58 8.70
C GLU A 87 -7.90 -25.21 8.28
N GLY A 88 -8.07 -24.25 7.37
CA GLY A 88 -9.36 -23.79 6.85
C GLY A 88 -10.10 -22.79 7.73
N ALA A 89 -9.51 -22.34 8.85
CA ALA A 89 -10.09 -21.31 9.71
C ALA A 89 -9.90 -19.91 9.08
N TRP A 90 -10.82 -18.99 9.31
CA TRP A 90 -10.64 -17.59 8.93
C TRP A 90 -9.85 -16.84 9.99
N ARG A 91 -8.90 -16.02 9.55
CA ARG A 91 -8.10 -15.18 10.44
C ARG A 91 -7.82 -13.82 9.81
N ALA A 92 -7.93 -12.79 10.64
CA ALA A 92 -7.48 -11.45 10.31
C ALA A 92 -6.04 -11.24 10.82
N TYR A 93 -5.17 -10.74 9.95
CA TYR A 93 -3.80 -10.36 10.27
C TYR A 93 -3.68 -8.84 10.21
N GLN A 94 -3.24 -8.23 11.33
CA GLN A 94 -2.93 -6.80 11.36
C GLN A 94 -1.50 -6.59 10.90
N SER A 95 -1.30 -5.77 9.88
CA SER A 95 0.05 -5.43 9.42
C SER A 95 0.07 -4.11 8.64
N PRO A 96 1.25 -3.48 8.48
CA PRO A 96 1.36 -2.31 7.62
C PRO A 96 1.24 -2.70 6.14
N HIS A 97 0.73 -1.76 5.33
CA HIS A 97 0.87 -1.80 3.88
C HIS A 97 1.48 -0.48 3.37
N ASN A 98 2.02 -0.55 2.16
CA ASN A 98 2.75 0.55 1.51
C ASN A 98 1.96 1.23 0.38
N ALA A 99 0.72 0.81 0.15
CA ALA A 99 -0.21 1.50 -0.75
C ALA A 99 -0.65 2.88 -0.23
N PHE A 100 -0.42 3.15 1.07
CA PHE A 100 -0.56 4.47 1.69
C PHE A 100 0.67 4.73 2.55
N MET A 101 1.40 5.80 2.26
CA MET A 101 2.58 6.19 3.04
C MET A 101 2.71 7.70 3.10
N GLY A 102 3.00 8.24 4.29
CA GLY A 102 3.24 9.67 4.48
C GLY A 102 4.59 9.93 5.12
N PHE A 103 5.30 10.92 4.62
CA PHE A 103 6.62 11.31 5.13
C PHE A 103 6.76 12.82 5.23
N ARG A 104 7.45 13.25 6.29
CA ARG A 104 7.95 14.62 6.45
C ARG A 104 9.47 14.65 6.24
N ALA A 105 10.04 15.83 6.01
CA ALA A 105 11.50 16.00 5.85
C ALA A 105 12.30 15.48 7.06
N ALA A 106 11.71 15.50 8.26
CA ALA A 106 12.32 14.97 9.49
C ALA A 106 12.33 13.44 9.59
N SER A 107 11.71 12.72 8.65
CA SER A 107 11.61 11.26 8.66
C SER A 107 12.99 10.60 8.51
N PRO A 108 13.47 9.83 9.51
CA PRO A 108 14.65 8.99 9.32
C PRO A 108 14.34 7.74 8.49
N VAL A 109 13.05 7.43 8.30
CA VAL A 109 12.58 6.18 7.68
C VAL A 109 12.64 6.25 6.16
N LEU A 110 12.35 7.39 5.55
CA LEU A 110 12.26 7.52 4.09
C LEU A 110 13.58 7.17 3.39
N GLY A 111 14.65 7.88 3.74
CA GLY A 111 15.97 7.62 3.17
C GLY A 111 16.51 6.25 3.54
N PHE A 112 16.18 5.74 4.73
CA PHE A 112 16.54 4.39 5.14
C PHE A 112 15.84 3.32 4.29
N LEU A 113 14.54 3.47 4.02
CA LEU A 113 13.80 2.55 3.15
C LEU A 113 14.31 2.60 1.71
N ALA A 114 14.59 3.79 1.17
CA ALA A 114 15.14 3.93 -0.18
C ALA A 114 16.51 3.21 -0.29
N TYR A 115 17.42 3.50 0.64
CA TYR A 115 18.72 2.83 0.72
C TYR A 115 18.60 1.31 0.84
N LEU A 116 17.73 0.83 1.73
CA LEU A 116 17.58 -0.59 1.98
C LEU A 116 16.96 -1.31 0.77
N SER A 117 15.94 -0.71 0.15
CA SER A 117 15.31 -1.24 -1.07
C SER A 117 16.33 -1.42 -2.19
N GLU A 118 17.14 -0.39 -2.47
CA GLU A 118 18.21 -0.49 -3.47
C GLU A 118 19.22 -1.57 -3.12
N SER A 119 19.74 -1.59 -1.89
CA SER A 119 20.70 -2.60 -1.44
C SER A 119 20.17 -4.04 -1.55
N ILE A 120 18.87 -4.25 -1.32
CA ILE A 120 18.25 -5.57 -1.47
C ILE A 120 18.10 -5.91 -2.96
N ILE A 121 17.65 -4.98 -3.80
CA ILE A 121 17.51 -5.20 -5.26
C ILE A 121 18.88 -5.49 -5.89
N GLU A 122 19.92 -4.72 -5.57
CA GLU A 122 21.27 -4.88 -6.10
C GLU A 122 21.85 -6.26 -5.82
N ARG A 123 21.63 -6.79 -4.61
CA ARG A 123 22.15 -8.11 -4.20
C ARG A 123 21.28 -9.29 -4.64
N ALA A 124 20.03 -9.04 -5.03
CA ALA A 124 19.15 -10.11 -5.46
C ALA A 124 19.67 -10.78 -6.73
N ASP A 125 19.57 -12.11 -6.78
CA ASP A 125 19.78 -12.87 -8.00
C ASP A 125 18.64 -12.57 -8.98
N GLU A 126 18.98 -12.10 -10.17
CA GLU A 126 18.02 -11.71 -11.23
C GLU A 126 17.07 -12.85 -11.61
N ALA A 127 17.52 -14.10 -11.51
CA ALA A 127 16.71 -15.27 -11.77
C ALA A 127 15.71 -15.57 -10.64
N HIS A 128 15.92 -15.04 -9.44
CA HIS A 128 15.19 -15.40 -8.21
C HIS A 128 14.73 -14.19 -7.39
N ILE A 129 14.33 -13.10 -8.03
CA ILE A 129 13.73 -11.95 -7.35
C ILE A 129 12.33 -12.32 -6.83
N ALA A 130 12.19 -12.33 -5.51
CA ALA A 130 10.92 -12.62 -4.85
C ALA A 130 9.93 -11.45 -5.02
N PRO A 131 8.63 -11.72 -5.32
CA PRO A 131 7.61 -10.68 -5.33
C PRO A 131 7.54 -9.95 -3.99
N GLN A 132 7.26 -8.64 -4.05
CA GLN A 132 6.99 -7.78 -2.88
C GLN A 132 8.17 -7.62 -1.90
N MET A 133 9.38 -8.02 -2.29
CA MET A 133 10.53 -8.10 -1.39
C MET A 133 10.98 -6.77 -0.78
N VAL A 134 10.80 -5.64 -1.49
CA VAL A 134 11.14 -4.28 -1.01
C VAL A 134 9.91 -3.45 -0.64
N GLY A 135 8.72 -4.01 -0.83
CA GLY A 135 7.45 -3.38 -0.52
C GLY A 135 6.83 -3.93 0.76
N PRO A 136 5.64 -4.56 0.70
CA PRO A 136 4.94 -5.02 1.90
C PRO A 136 5.76 -5.97 2.78
N LYS A 137 6.54 -6.89 2.19
CA LYS A 137 7.31 -7.85 2.99
C LYS A 137 8.41 -7.17 3.81
N LEU A 138 9.13 -6.23 3.19
CA LEU A 138 10.14 -5.43 3.89
C LEU A 138 9.50 -4.61 5.00
N LEU A 139 8.42 -3.91 4.68
CA LEU A 139 7.73 -3.05 5.62
C LEU A 139 7.20 -3.83 6.83
N LYS A 140 6.58 -5.00 6.61
CA LYS A 140 6.12 -5.90 7.67
C LYS A 140 7.27 -6.37 8.56
N ALA A 141 8.40 -6.76 7.96
CA ALA A 141 9.57 -7.21 8.70
C ALA A 141 10.16 -6.08 9.58
N LEU A 142 10.26 -4.87 9.04
CA LEU A 142 10.76 -3.71 9.77
C LEU A 142 9.80 -3.26 10.87
N ASN A 143 8.49 -3.29 10.62
CA ASN A 143 7.49 -2.86 11.59
C ASN A 143 7.50 -3.70 12.86
N ASN A 144 7.83 -5.00 12.77
CA ASN A 144 7.99 -5.86 13.94
C ASN A 144 9.14 -5.41 14.86
N LEU A 145 10.09 -4.61 14.35
CA LEU A 145 11.24 -4.09 15.09
C LEU A 145 11.04 -2.63 15.50
N ALA A 146 10.57 -1.80 14.57
CA ALA A 146 10.51 -0.35 14.69
C ALA A 146 9.16 0.17 15.21
N GLN A 147 8.08 -0.62 15.09
CA GLN A 147 6.71 -0.23 15.44
C GLN A 147 6.32 1.11 14.81
N PHE A 148 6.18 1.14 13.48
CA PHE A 148 5.81 2.37 12.77
C PHE A 148 4.43 2.86 13.16
N THR A 149 4.19 4.16 13.02
CA THR A 149 2.85 4.71 13.14
C THR A 149 1.99 4.26 11.97
N LEU A 150 0.88 3.59 12.29
CA LEU A 150 -0.09 3.10 11.32
C LEU A 150 -1.34 3.99 11.33
N VAL A 151 -1.99 4.08 10.18
CA VAL A 151 -3.24 4.82 9.96
C VAL A 151 -4.35 3.80 9.69
N PRO A 152 -5.15 3.41 10.70
CA PRO A 152 -6.18 2.39 10.57
C PRO A 152 -7.30 2.73 9.59
N GLU A 153 -7.52 4.00 9.29
CA GLU A 153 -8.53 4.46 8.34
C GLU A 153 -8.07 4.29 6.88
N ALA A 154 -6.75 4.22 6.65
CA ALA A 154 -6.19 3.90 5.35
C ALA A 154 -5.90 2.40 5.29
N GLY A 155 -6.86 1.65 4.74
CA GLY A 155 -6.80 0.19 4.71
C GLY A 155 -6.50 -0.40 3.34
N ALA A 156 -6.14 -1.68 3.35
CA ALA A 156 -6.14 -2.57 2.19
C ALA A 156 -7.04 -3.77 2.47
N VAL A 157 -7.72 -4.25 1.43
CA VAL A 157 -8.73 -5.32 1.53
C VAL A 157 -8.27 -6.53 0.74
N SER A 158 -8.40 -7.72 1.34
CA SER A 158 -8.09 -8.96 0.65
C SER A 158 -9.16 -9.31 -0.39
N PRO A 159 -8.79 -9.99 -1.50
CA PRO A 159 -9.75 -10.39 -2.52
C PRO A 159 -10.94 -11.18 -1.95
N GLU A 160 -10.71 -12.04 -0.95
CA GLU A 160 -11.77 -12.81 -0.30
C GLU A 160 -12.75 -11.96 0.50
N LEU A 161 -12.26 -10.92 1.17
CA LEU A 161 -13.11 -9.99 1.89
C LEU A 161 -13.88 -9.09 0.92
N LEU A 162 -13.21 -8.62 -0.14
CA LEU A 162 -13.83 -7.82 -1.19
C LEU A 162 -15.00 -8.57 -1.84
N ALA A 163 -14.81 -9.87 -2.13
CA ALA A 163 -15.84 -10.72 -2.71
C ALA A 163 -17.12 -10.77 -1.87
N GLU A 164 -17.01 -10.85 -0.54
CA GLU A 164 -18.18 -10.85 0.34
C GLU A 164 -18.77 -9.44 0.55
N TRP A 165 -17.97 -8.37 0.44
CA TRP A 165 -18.46 -6.99 0.54
C TRP A 165 -19.32 -6.53 -0.64
N VAL A 166 -19.08 -7.09 -1.83
CA VAL A 166 -19.88 -6.80 -3.04
C VAL A 166 -20.95 -7.86 -3.32
N GLY A 167 -20.90 -8.98 -2.60
CA GLY A 167 -21.82 -10.11 -2.74
C GLY A 167 -22.63 -10.38 -1.47
N GLU A 168 -22.69 -11.64 -1.07
CA GLU A 168 -23.32 -12.07 0.17
C GLU A 168 -22.28 -12.12 1.29
N ALA A 169 -22.59 -11.43 2.40
CA ALA A 169 -21.74 -11.44 3.59
C ALA A 169 -21.61 -12.85 4.16
N GLY A 170 -20.37 -13.27 4.44
CA GLY A 170 -20.04 -14.60 4.93
C GLY A 170 -19.02 -14.59 6.07
N LEU A 171 -18.16 -15.61 6.07
CA LEU A 171 -17.22 -15.83 7.17
C LEU A 171 -16.01 -14.87 7.11
N ALA A 172 -15.64 -14.37 5.93
CA ALA A 172 -14.57 -13.38 5.82
C ALA A 172 -15.02 -12.05 6.44
N THR A 173 -16.23 -11.62 6.13
CA THR A 173 -16.88 -10.41 6.68
C THR A 173 -17.05 -10.54 8.18
N ALA A 174 -17.60 -11.66 8.67
CA ALA A 174 -17.73 -11.90 10.11
C ALA A 174 -16.36 -11.91 10.83
N CYS A 175 -15.31 -12.43 10.20
CA CYS A 175 -13.95 -12.40 10.73
C CYS A 175 -13.40 -10.96 10.80
N TYR A 176 -13.67 -10.16 9.77
CA TYR A 176 -13.27 -8.76 9.72
C TYR A 176 -13.96 -7.91 10.79
N GLU A 177 -15.28 -8.06 10.95
CA GLU A 177 -16.07 -7.30 11.93
C GLU A 177 -15.61 -7.56 13.37
N GLN A 178 -15.15 -8.78 13.67
CA GLN A 178 -14.59 -9.12 14.98
C GLN A 178 -13.30 -8.35 15.33
N THR A 179 -12.64 -7.72 14.36
CA THR A 179 -11.44 -6.91 14.61
C THR A 179 -11.74 -5.60 15.32
N ALA A 180 -13.01 -5.15 15.35
CA ALA A 180 -13.47 -3.92 15.99
C ALA A 180 -12.64 -2.67 15.62
N ARG A 181 -12.18 -2.59 14.36
CA ARG A 181 -11.39 -1.45 13.87
C ARG A 181 -12.26 -0.23 13.58
N ALA A 182 -11.62 0.94 13.46
CA ALA A 182 -12.26 2.15 12.97
C ALA A 182 -12.76 1.99 11.53
N PRO A 183 -13.83 2.72 11.12
CA PRO A 183 -14.25 2.77 9.72
C PRO A 183 -13.10 3.15 8.79
N LEU A 184 -13.09 2.57 7.60
CA LEU A 184 -12.13 2.94 6.57
C LEU A 184 -12.51 4.30 5.97
N ALA A 185 -11.51 5.11 5.67
CA ALA A 185 -11.61 6.33 4.87
C ALA A 185 -11.03 6.12 3.47
N LEU A 186 -10.02 5.26 3.36
CA LEU A 186 -9.39 4.86 2.10
C LEU A 186 -9.33 3.33 2.05
N VAL A 187 -9.58 2.78 0.85
CA VAL A 187 -9.55 1.33 0.61
C VAL A 187 -8.68 1.05 -0.60
N ASN A 188 -7.47 0.51 -0.38
CA ASN A 188 -6.70 -0.09 -1.44
C ASN A 188 -7.31 -1.42 -1.86
N LEU A 189 -7.60 -1.57 -3.16
CA LEU A 189 -8.28 -2.71 -3.73
C LEU A 189 -7.33 -3.85 -4.13
N CYS A 190 -6.02 -3.66 -3.93
CA CYS A 190 -4.99 -4.66 -4.19
C CYS A 190 -5.09 -5.26 -5.60
N SER A 191 -5.29 -4.42 -6.61
CA SER A 191 -5.46 -4.82 -8.01
C SER A 191 -4.31 -5.69 -8.54
N SER A 192 -3.12 -5.55 -7.98
CA SER A 192 -1.97 -6.43 -8.27
C SER A 192 -2.17 -7.91 -7.88
N LEU A 193 -3.16 -8.21 -7.05
CA LEU A 193 -3.57 -9.55 -6.63
C LEU A 193 -4.82 -10.04 -7.36
N THR A 194 -5.40 -9.22 -8.24
CA THR A 194 -6.47 -9.60 -9.16
C THR A 194 -5.86 -10.51 -10.23
N HIS A 195 -6.19 -11.81 -10.17
CA HIS A 195 -5.60 -12.81 -11.07
C HIS A 195 -6.64 -13.42 -12.03
N SER A 196 -7.90 -12.99 -11.94
CA SER A 196 -9.01 -13.50 -12.75
C SER A 196 -9.96 -12.38 -13.19
N GLU A 197 -10.75 -12.64 -14.24
CA GLU A 197 -11.84 -11.75 -14.67
C GLU A 197 -12.87 -11.53 -13.54
N GLU A 198 -13.16 -12.58 -12.75
CA GLU A 198 -14.05 -12.48 -11.59
C GLU A 198 -13.53 -11.49 -10.53
N ASP A 199 -12.21 -11.47 -10.29
CA ASP A 199 -11.63 -10.52 -9.34
C ASP A 199 -11.75 -9.08 -9.86
N ALA A 200 -11.63 -8.87 -11.17
CA ALA A 200 -11.79 -7.56 -11.78
C ALA A 200 -13.25 -7.07 -11.69
N GLU A 201 -14.22 -7.95 -11.96
CA GLU A 201 -15.64 -7.64 -11.81
C GLU A 201 -15.99 -7.26 -10.36
N ARG A 202 -15.39 -7.91 -9.36
CA ARG A 202 -15.59 -7.57 -7.94
C ARG A 202 -15.08 -6.18 -7.61
N VAL A 203 -13.92 -5.79 -8.16
CA VAL A 203 -13.38 -4.42 -8.02
C VAL A 203 -14.35 -3.41 -8.63
N GLU A 204 -14.87 -3.67 -9.84
CA GLU A 204 -15.86 -2.78 -10.48
C GLU A 204 -17.16 -2.67 -9.69
N GLN A 205 -17.67 -3.78 -9.15
CA GLN A 205 -18.86 -3.77 -8.29
C GLN A 205 -18.63 -2.96 -7.02
N PHE A 206 -17.47 -3.08 -6.40
CA PHE A 206 -17.13 -2.28 -5.22
C PHE A 206 -17.10 -0.79 -5.54
N LEU A 207 -16.49 -0.42 -6.67
CA LEU A 207 -16.49 0.96 -7.16
C LEU A 207 -17.91 1.48 -7.43
N ALA A 208 -18.81 0.64 -7.95
CA ALA A 208 -20.21 1.03 -8.17
C ALA A 208 -21.00 1.24 -6.87
N CYS A 209 -20.68 0.50 -5.80
CA CYS A 209 -21.36 0.60 -4.51
C CYS A 209 -20.80 1.72 -3.62
N TYR A 210 -19.49 1.96 -3.67
CA TYR A 210 -18.77 2.80 -2.70
C TYR A 210 -17.98 3.94 -3.35
N GLY A 211 -17.93 4.03 -4.68
CA GLY A 211 -17.33 5.15 -5.39
C GLY A 211 -18.20 6.40 -5.25
N ALA A 212 -17.60 7.46 -4.71
CA ALA A 212 -18.20 8.79 -4.62
C ALA A 212 -18.13 9.57 -5.93
#